data_AF-A0A067L2X0-F1
#
_entry.id   AF-A0A067L2X0-F1
#
_cell.length_a   1.000
_cell.length_b   1.000
_cell.length_c   1.000
_cell.angle_alpha   90.00
_cell.angle_beta   90.00
_cell.angle_gamma   90.00
#
_symmetry.space_group_name_H-M   'P 1'
#
loop_
_entity.id
_entity.type
_entity.pdbx_description
1 polymer ?
#
loop_
_entity_poly.entity_id
_entity_poly.type
_entity_poly.pdbx_seq_one_letter_code
_entity_poly.pdbx_strand_id
1 'polypeptide(L)'
;MGNCNATLPAAKRRSQFLREQMEFRTHEGIKSVKVNSLCDFSRNSDICICLVTWNMNGKVCKRYLERILHDCCKQFFWIPIELKVDKHSVGGLGGLIRRTKGAVAIYINYKGIRMVFISCHLSAHARNVEERNSQFRLITHNLFSKDWNPYARPAQITIWMGDLNYRIQGIDTYPVRRLIQKDLLTPLTSKDQLLQEAERGQIFNGFYEGILTFKPTYKYNLGSSDYDTSHKVRVPSWTDRILFKIEDVDKIDASLHCYESVDSIHSSDHKPVKAHLCLKVREQEASVHGNPVI
;
A
#
# COMPACT_ATOMS: atom_id res chain seq x y z
N MET A 1 -10.30 -64.26 -14.59
CA MET A 1 -11.72 -63.87 -14.69
C MET A 1 -12.06 -62.98 -13.51
N GLY A 2 -12.72 -61.84 -13.74
CA GLY A 2 -13.50 -61.11 -12.72
C GLY A 2 -12.74 -60.12 -11.83
N ASN A 3 -12.74 -58.86 -12.25
CA ASN A 3 -12.38 -57.65 -11.48
C ASN A 3 -13.69 -57.01 -10.98
N CYS A 4 -13.77 -56.44 -9.78
CA CYS A 4 -14.83 -55.48 -9.37
C CYS A 4 -14.39 -54.61 -8.18
N ASN A 5 -13.71 -53.50 -8.48
CA ASN A 5 -13.61 -52.35 -7.57
C ASN A 5 -14.78 -51.40 -7.86
N ALA A 6 -15.60 -51.12 -6.85
CA ALA A 6 -16.73 -50.21 -6.95
C ALA A 6 -16.27 -48.74 -6.95
N THR A 7 -16.28 -48.11 -8.12
CA THR A 7 -16.04 -46.70 -8.33
C THR A 7 -17.31 -45.90 -8.06
N LEU A 8 -17.29 -44.95 -7.14
CA LEU A 8 -18.38 -43.99 -6.94
C LEU A 8 -18.59 -43.12 -8.20
N PRO A 9 -19.84 -42.72 -8.54
CA PRO A 9 -20.13 -42.02 -9.80
C PRO A 9 -19.48 -40.64 -9.88
N ALA A 10 -18.84 -40.35 -11.03
CA ALA A 10 -18.10 -39.12 -11.34
C ALA A 10 -18.92 -37.81 -11.18
N ALA A 11 -20.25 -37.89 -11.20
CA ALA A 11 -21.14 -36.72 -11.07
C ALA A 11 -21.09 -36.09 -9.65
N LYS A 12 -20.93 -36.89 -8.58
CA LYS A 12 -20.86 -36.34 -7.22
C LYS A 12 -19.53 -35.62 -6.95
N ARG A 13 -18.41 -36.14 -7.47
CA ARG A 13 -17.09 -35.47 -7.34
C ARG A 13 -17.04 -34.13 -8.06
N ARG A 14 -17.69 -34.00 -9.23
CA ARG A 14 -17.75 -32.73 -9.96
C ARG A 14 -18.58 -31.67 -9.23
N SER A 15 -19.65 -32.08 -8.55
CA SER A 15 -20.49 -31.17 -7.74
C SER A 15 -19.81 -30.70 -6.45
N GLN A 16 -18.95 -31.53 -5.85
CA GLN A 16 -18.18 -31.17 -4.64
C GLN A 16 -16.96 -30.30 -4.99
N PHE A 17 -16.30 -30.60 -6.11
CA PHE A 17 -15.18 -29.79 -6.62
C PHE A 17 -15.63 -28.41 -7.14
N LEU A 18 -16.88 -28.28 -7.63
CA LEU A 18 -17.48 -27.00 -7.97
C LEU A 18 -18.05 -26.26 -6.75
N ARG A 19 -18.47 -26.97 -5.69
CA ARG A 19 -18.88 -26.35 -4.41
C ARG A 19 -17.69 -25.82 -3.60
N GLU A 20 -16.51 -26.43 -3.68
CA GLU A 20 -15.28 -25.91 -3.06
C GLU A 20 -14.63 -24.75 -3.83
N GLN A 21 -15.09 -24.46 -5.06
CA GLN A 21 -14.66 -23.32 -5.88
C GLN A 21 -15.65 -22.13 -5.85
N MET A 22 -16.75 -22.24 -5.10
CA MET A 22 -17.78 -21.20 -4.94
C MET A 22 -18.06 -20.86 -3.46
N GLU A 23 -17.05 -20.90 -2.61
CA GLU A 23 -16.99 -19.84 -1.60
C GLU A 23 -16.84 -18.54 -2.38
N PHE A 24 -17.92 -17.75 -2.46
CA PHE A 24 -17.84 -16.35 -2.82
C PHE A 24 -16.82 -15.71 -1.88
N ARG A 25 -15.54 -15.68 -2.29
CA ARG A 25 -14.60 -14.73 -1.72
C ARG A 25 -15.17 -13.39 -2.10
N THR A 26 -15.92 -12.78 -1.18
CA THR A 26 -16.23 -11.37 -1.22
C THR A 26 -14.88 -10.68 -1.17
N HIS A 27 -14.29 -10.41 -2.33
CA HIS A 27 -13.05 -9.66 -2.39
C HIS A 27 -13.38 -8.27 -1.88
N GLU A 28 -12.79 -7.90 -0.75
CA GLU A 28 -13.10 -6.62 -0.11
C GLU A 28 -12.42 -5.44 -0.82
N GLY A 29 -11.51 -5.71 -1.77
CA GLY A 29 -10.69 -4.70 -2.42
C GLY A 29 -9.89 -3.88 -1.42
N ILE A 30 -9.63 -2.61 -1.77
CA ILE A 30 -9.08 -1.62 -0.85
C ILE A 30 -10.22 -0.94 -0.10
N LYS A 31 -10.17 -0.98 1.23
CA LYS A 31 -11.10 -0.27 2.13
C LYS A 31 -10.66 1.18 2.29
N SER A 32 -11.51 2.12 1.86
CA SER A 32 -11.24 3.55 2.05
C SER A 32 -11.50 3.98 3.50
N VAL A 33 -10.53 4.64 4.13
CA VAL A 33 -10.65 5.15 5.51
C VAL A 33 -10.57 6.67 5.55
N LYS A 34 -11.39 7.28 6.41
CA LYS A 34 -11.32 8.72 6.68
C LYS A 34 -10.13 9.02 7.60
N VAL A 35 -9.55 10.19 7.41
CA VAL A 35 -8.58 10.75 8.35
C VAL A 35 -9.32 11.17 9.63
N ASN A 36 -8.87 10.68 10.78
CA ASN A 36 -9.34 11.12 12.09
C ASN A 36 -8.41 12.22 12.62
N SER A 37 -8.84 13.48 12.58
CA SER A 37 -8.06 14.62 13.05
C SER A 37 -7.95 14.71 14.59
N LEU A 38 -8.67 13.88 15.34
CA LEU A 38 -8.55 13.77 16.78
C LEU A 38 -7.38 12.85 17.13
N CYS A 39 -6.25 13.42 17.52
CA CYS A 39 -5.14 12.68 18.11
C CYS A 39 -5.29 12.67 19.63
N ASP A 40 -5.87 11.61 20.18
CA ASP A 40 -5.85 11.34 21.61
C ASP A 40 -4.82 10.24 21.88
N PHE A 41 -3.54 10.62 21.92
CA PHE A 41 -2.47 9.68 22.21
C PHE A 41 -2.59 9.24 23.67
N SER A 42 -2.87 7.97 23.90
CA SER A 42 -2.68 7.39 25.23
C SER A 42 -1.17 7.33 25.50
N ARG A 43 -0.75 7.75 26.69
CA ARG A 43 0.68 7.82 27.02
C ARG A 43 1.38 6.44 27.05
N ASN A 44 0.62 5.34 27.05
CA ASN A 44 1.14 4.04 27.45
C ASN A 44 1.00 2.91 26.41
N SER A 45 0.19 3.04 25.35
CA SER A 45 -0.16 1.87 24.50
C SER A 45 -0.16 2.10 22.98
N ASP A 46 0.37 3.25 22.51
CA ASP A 46 0.30 3.65 21.11
C ASP A 46 1.68 3.74 20.42
N ILE A 47 1.79 3.26 19.18
CA ILE A 47 2.91 3.55 18.26
C ILE A 47 2.41 4.52 17.18
N CYS A 48 3.13 5.62 16.98
CA CYS A 48 2.85 6.57 15.92
C CYS A 48 3.91 6.46 14.82
N ILE A 49 3.47 6.24 13.59
CA ILE A 49 4.33 6.04 12.44
C ILE A 49 4.03 7.15 11.42
N CYS A 50 5.03 7.99 11.17
CA CYS A 50 5.01 8.93 10.04
C CYS A 50 5.62 8.25 8.82
N LEU A 51 4.78 7.95 7.83
CA LEU A 51 5.15 7.35 6.57
C LEU A 51 5.25 8.43 5.51
N VAL A 52 6.30 8.40 4.70
CA VAL A 52 6.46 9.33 3.58
C VAL A 52 7.00 8.58 2.38
N THR A 53 6.39 8.80 1.21
CA THR A 53 6.79 8.13 -0.03
C THR A 53 6.67 9.06 -1.23
N TRP A 54 7.65 9.01 -2.13
CA TRP A 54 7.55 9.50 -3.50
C TRP A 54 8.70 9.01 -4.35
N ASN A 55 8.52 9.04 -5.67
CA ASN A 55 9.65 8.90 -6.58
C ASN A 55 10.51 10.19 -6.62
N MET A 56 11.70 10.11 -6.03
CA MET A 56 12.62 11.25 -5.89
C MET A 56 13.56 11.43 -7.09
N ASN A 57 13.49 10.55 -8.10
CA ASN A 57 14.46 10.49 -9.21
C ASN A 57 15.94 10.53 -8.74
N GLY A 58 16.23 9.95 -7.58
CA GLY A 58 17.58 9.90 -6.98
C GLY A 58 18.06 11.18 -6.27
N LYS A 59 17.19 12.16 -6.02
CA LYS A 59 17.57 13.44 -5.40
C LYS A 59 16.93 13.62 -4.02
N VAL A 60 17.64 13.26 -2.95
CA VAL A 60 17.25 13.57 -1.56
C VAL A 60 18.01 14.82 -1.08
N CYS A 61 17.29 15.84 -0.62
CA CYS A 61 17.90 16.99 0.07
C CYS A 61 17.47 16.99 1.53
N LYS A 62 18.43 17.16 2.44
CA LYS A 62 18.19 17.25 3.89
C LYS A 62 17.10 18.27 4.25
N ARG A 63 17.10 19.44 3.59
CA ARG A 63 16.09 20.49 3.79
C ARG A 63 14.66 20.04 3.49
N TYR A 64 14.48 19.11 2.54
CA TYR A 64 13.15 18.56 2.25
C TYR A 64 12.70 17.58 3.34
N LEU A 65 13.60 16.75 3.84
CA LEU A 65 13.31 15.88 4.99
C LEU A 65 12.97 16.70 6.22
N GLU A 66 13.73 17.76 6.50
CA GLU A 66 13.43 18.70 7.59
C GLU A 66 12.05 19.34 7.41
N ARG A 67 11.67 19.80 6.21
CA ARG A 67 10.33 20.34 5.94
C ARG A 67 9.21 19.32 6.16
N ILE A 68 9.39 18.09 5.71
CA ILE A 68 8.38 17.03 5.84
C ILE A 68 8.18 16.65 7.32
N LEU A 69 9.28 16.63 8.09
CA LEU A 69 9.27 16.19 9.47
C LEU A 69 9.02 17.31 10.48
N HIS A 70 9.16 18.58 10.08
CA HIS A 70 8.92 19.74 10.94
C HIS A 70 7.46 19.83 11.40
N ASP A 71 6.52 19.34 10.58
CA ASP A 71 5.09 19.31 10.91
C ASP A 71 4.70 18.11 11.79
N CYS A 72 5.63 17.19 12.05
CA CYS A 72 5.42 16.08 12.97
C CYS A 72 5.84 16.56 14.38
N CYS A 73 4.90 16.57 15.34
CA CYS A 73 5.09 17.11 16.68
C CYS A 73 6.35 16.61 17.42
N LYS A 74 6.82 17.46 18.35
CA LYS A 74 8.08 17.44 19.09
C LYS A 74 8.43 16.06 19.70
N GLN A 75 9.73 15.75 19.62
CA GLN A 75 10.46 14.67 20.31
C GLN A 75 10.48 13.30 19.60
N PHE A 76 11.15 13.24 18.43
CA PHE A 76 11.51 11.98 17.79
C PHE A 76 12.79 11.39 18.37
N PHE A 77 12.72 10.13 18.82
CA PHE A 77 13.90 9.29 19.01
C PHE A 77 14.25 8.66 17.65
N TRP A 78 15.40 9.03 17.10
CA TRP A 78 15.93 8.41 15.90
C TRP A 78 16.47 7.04 16.27
N ILE A 79 15.77 5.97 15.88
CA ILE A 79 16.33 4.63 15.93
C ILE A 79 16.93 4.37 14.55
N PRO A 80 18.26 4.38 14.37
CA PRO A 80 18.88 3.85 13.17
C PRO A 80 18.61 2.34 13.17
N ILE A 81 17.57 1.93 12.45
CA ILE A 81 17.33 0.51 12.20
C ILE A 81 18.32 0.13 11.10
N GLU A 82 19.24 -0.78 11.41
CA GLU A 82 20.10 -1.39 10.41
C GLU A 82 19.23 -2.36 9.58
N LEU A 83 18.95 -1.96 8.34
CA LEU A 83 17.94 -2.59 7.49
C LEU A 83 18.54 -3.74 6.69
N LYS A 84 17.97 -4.93 6.85
CA LYS A 84 18.15 -5.99 5.86
C LYS A 84 17.28 -5.64 4.65
N VAL A 85 17.91 -5.13 3.59
CA VAL A 85 17.25 -4.70 2.36
C VAL A 85 17.21 -5.87 1.39
N ASP A 86 16.09 -6.57 1.32
CA ASP A 86 15.86 -7.54 0.25
C ASP A 86 15.37 -6.79 -1.00
N LYS A 87 16.30 -6.52 -1.93
CA LYS A 87 15.97 -5.90 -3.22
C LYS A 87 15.44 -6.97 -4.17
N HIS A 88 14.13 -6.97 -4.40
CA HIS A 88 13.52 -7.82 -5.42
C HIS A 88 13.42 -7.06 -6.75
N SER A 89 14.16 -7.51 -7.76
CA SER A 89 14.04 -6.97 -9.13
C SER A 89 12.88 -7.64 -9.86
N VAL A 90 11.81 -6.89 -10.10
CA VAL A 90 10.72 -7.30 -10.99
C VAL A 90 10.99 -6.69 -12.37
N GLY A 91 11.74 -7.40 -13.19
CA GLY A 91 12.29 -6.73 -14.35
C GLY A 91 11.25 -6.52 -15.48
N GLY A 92 11.44 -5.45 -16.24
CA GLY A 92 10.54 -5.02 -17.32
C GLY A 92 10.97 -5.47 -18.71
N LEU A 93 10.02 -5.49 -19.64
CA LEU A 93 10.24 -5.79 -21.07
C LEU A 93 10.73 -4.54 -21.84
N GLY A 94 11.96 -4.11 -21.54
CA GLY A 94 12.70 -3.12 -22.33
C GLY A 94 14.16 -3.57 -22.41
N GLY A 95 14.71 -3.65 -23.63
CA GLY A 95 15.96 -4.33 -23.99
C GLY A 95 17.20 -4.00 -23.16
N LEU A 96 18.24 -4.85 -23.36
CA LEU A 96 19.61 -5.00 -22.79
C LEU A 96 20.20 -4.09 -21.69
N ILE A 97 19.57 -2.99 -21.25
CA ILE A 97 19.95 -2.17 -20.10
C ILE A 97 18.70 -1.96 -19.23
N ARG A 98 18.35 -3.01 -18.48
CA ARG A 98 17.09 -3.11 -17.72
C ARG A 98 17.19 -2.32 -16.40
N ARG A 99 16.66 -1.09 -16.36
CA ARG A 99 16.45 -0.37 -15.08
C ARG A 99 15.54 -1.24 -14.18
N THR A 100 16.04 -1.65 -13.02
CA THR A 100 15.35 -2.58 -12.12
C THR A 100 14.19 -1.88 -11.41
N LYS A 101 12.97 -2.10 -11.90
CA LYS A 101 11.75 -1.91 -11.10
C LYS A 101 11.71 -3.01 -10.04
N GLY A 102 11.27 -2.70 -8.84
CA GLY A 102 11.48 -3.58 -7.70
C GLY A 102 10.77 -3.18 -6.43
N ALA A 103 10.88 -4.05 -5.43
CA ALA A 103 10.42 -3.80 -4.07
C ALA A 103 11.57 -3.99 -3.07
N VAL A 104 11.48 -3.25 -1.97
CA VAL A 104 12.29 -3.40 -0.76
C VAL A 104 11.31 -3.66 0.37
N ALA A 105 11.57 -4.69 1.17
CA ALA A 105 10.82 -4.99 2.37
C ALA A 105 11.69 -4.83 3.62
N ILE A 106 11.05 -4.46 4.73
CA ILE A 106 11.67 -4.29 6.04
C ILE A 106 10.73 -4.89 7.08
N TYR A 107 11.27 -5.70 7.98
CA TYR A 107 10.54 -6.24 9.13
C TYR A 107 11.02 -5.53 10.40
N ILE A 108 10.09 -5.03 11.21
CA ILE A 108 10.38 -4.39 12.49
C ILE A 108 9.53 -5.05 13.57
N ASN A 109 10.18 -5.41 14.68
CA ASN A 109 9.49 -5.72 15.93
C ASN A 109 9.81 -4.61 16.93
N TYR A 110 8.80 -3.80 17.28
CA TYR A 110 8.95 -2.70 18.23
C TYR A 110 7.89 -2.82 19.32
N LYS A 111 8.32 -2.90 20.58
CA LYS A 111 7.44 -3.11 21.75
C LYS A 111 6.47 -4.29 21.58
N GLY A 112 6.91 -5.36 20.91
CA GLY A 112 6.10 -6.56 20.65
C GLY A 112 5.17 -6.44 19.43
N ILE A 113 5.06 -5.25 18.81
CA ILE A 113 4.30 -5.06 17.57
C ILE A 113 5.16 -5.43 16.37
N ARG A 114 4.73 -6.46 15.63
CA ARG A 114 5.41 -6.98 14.43
C ARG A 114 4.85 -6.32 13.17
N MET A 115 5.72 -5.62 12.45
CA MET A 115 5.36 -4.78 11.31
C MET A 115 6.21 -5.15 10.09
N VAL A 116 5.59 -5.15 8.92
CA VAL A 116 6.28 -5.28 7.64
C VAL A 116 6.04 -4.02 6.83
N PHE A 117 7.11 -3.39 6.33
CA PHE A 117 7.06 -2.23 5.45
C PHE A 117 7.57 -2.65 4.08
N ILE A 118 6.78 -2.40 3.04
CA ILE A 118 7.10 -2.72 1.65
C ILE A 118 7.08 -1.43 0.87
N SER A 119 8.20 -1.08 0.23
CA SER A 119 8.29 0.03 -0.71
C SER A 119 8.57 -0.51 -2.10
N CYS A 120 7.81 -0.08 -3.12
CA CYS A 120 8.06 -0.52 -4.48
C CYS A 120 7.93 0.58 -5.53
N HIS A 121 8.50 0.31 -6.70
CA HIS A 121 8.35 1.12 -7.90
C HIS A 121 7.90 0.20 -9.04
N LEU A 122 6.61 0.24 -9.38
CA LEU A 122 5.99 -0.66 -10.36
C LEU A 122 6.04 -0.12 -11.79
N SER A 123 5.64 -0.94 -12.78
CA SER A 123 5.74 -0.62 -14.22
C SER A 123 5.06 0.70 -14.58
N ALA A 124 5.75 1.49 -15.41
CA ALA A 124 5.32 2.84 -15.78
C ALA A 124 4.35 2.78 -16.97
N HIS A 125 3.75 3.92 -17.30
CA HIS A 125 2.79 4.11 -18.39
C HIS A 125 1.39 3.55 -18.11
N ALA A 126 0.38 4.29 -18.57
CA ALA A 126 -1.04 3.98 -18.30
C ALA A 126 -1.47 2.60 -18.79
N ARG A 127 -0.92 2.13 -19.93
CA ARG A 127 -1.28 0.84 -20.54
C ARG A 127 -0.78 -0.39 -19.77
N ASN A 128 0.19 -0.25 -18.88
CA ASN A 128 0.86 -1.38 -18.22
C ASN A 128 0.14 -1.84 -16.93
N VAL A 129 -1.20 -1.85 -16.92
CA VAL A 129 -2.00 -2.21 -15.72
C VAL A 129 -1.70 -3.65 -15.29
N GLU A 130 -1.83 -4.61 -16.20
CA GLU A 130 -1.61 -6.02 -15.84
C GLU A 130 -0.14 -6.32 -15.50
N GLU A 131 0.82 -5.57 -16.07
CA GLU A 131 2.21 -5.69 -15.65
C GLU A 131 2.39 -5.24 -14.19
N ARG A 132 1.74 -4.15 -13.76
CA ARG A 132 1.75 -3.72 -12.35
C ARG A 132 1.06 -4.76 -11.45
N ASN A 133 -0.09 -5.29 -11.85
CA ASN A 133 -0.78 -6.34 -11.10
C ASN A 133 0.10 -7.59 -10.93
N SER A 134 0.72 -8.05 -12.03
CA SER A 134 1.65 -9.19 -12.03
C SER A 134 2.87 -8.93 -11.16
N GLN A 135 3.43 -7.73 -11.18
CA GLN A 135 4.53 -7.34 -10.30
C GLN A 135 4.11 -7.36 -8.82
N PHE A 136 2.92 -6.83 -8.50
CA PHE A 136 2.35 -6.91 -7.15
C PHE A 136 2.20 -8.37 -6.67
N ARG A 137 1.60 -9.24 -7.49
CA ARG A 137 1.41 -10.67 -7.16
C ARG A 137 2.76 -11.37 -6.96
N LEU A 138 3.75 -11.08 -7.81
CA LEU A 138 5.09 -11.65 -7.70
C LEU A 138 5.82 -11.19 -6.43
N ILE A 139 5.75 -9.89 -6.09
CA ILE A 139 6.34 -9.35 -4.85
C ILE A 139 5.67 -10.01 -3.64
N THR A 140 4.34 -10.06 -3.62
CA THR A 140 3.57 -10.69 -2.54
C THR A 140 3.95 -12.16 -2.38
N HIS A 141 3.97 -12.93 -3.47
CA HIS A 141 4.36 -14.33 -3.44
C HIS A 141 5.78 -14.52 -2.88
N ASN A 142 6.75 -13.75 -3.36
CA ASN A 142 8.14 -13.88 -2.93
C ASN A 142 8.38 -13.50 -1.46
N LEU A 143 7.67 -12.47 -0.97
CA LEU A 143 7.81 -12.03 0.43
C LEU A 143 7.14 -13.00 1.41
N PHE A 144 5.96 -13.53 1.07
CA PHE A 144 5.13 -14.26 2.04
C PHE A 144 5.07 -15.78 1.87
N SER A 145 5.53 -16.36 0.75
CA SER A 145 5.31 -17.80 0.48
C SER A 145 6.44 -18.74 0.94
N LYS A 146 7.50 -18.21 1.56
CA LYS A 146 8.64 -19.03 1.98
C LYS A 146 8.79 -18.94 3.49
N ASP A 147 8.59 -20.05 4.20
CA ASP A 147 8.60 -20.10 5.68
C ASP A 147 9.92 -19.63 6.31
N TRP A 148 11.03 -19.69 5.57
CA TRP A 148 12.33 -19.17 6.01
C TRP A 148 12.46 -17.65 5.85
N ASN A 149 11.55 -17.00 5.13
CA ASN A 149 11.56 -15.57 4.93
C ASN A 149 11.07 -14.87 6.22
N PRO A 150 11.84 -13.93 6.81
CA PRO A 150 11.37 -13.19 7.98
C PRO A 150 10.01 -12.51 7.79
N TYR A 151 9.61 -12.18 6.56
CA TYR A 151 8.29 -11.59 6.26
C TYR A 151 7.14 -12.62 6.21
N ALA A 152 7.43 -13.92 6.09
CA ALA A 152 6.41 -14.98 6.17
C ALA A 152 6.00 -15.27 7.63
N ARG A 153 6.73 -14.73 8.61
CA ARG A 153 6.29 -14.74 10.01
C ARG A 153 5.02 -13.90 10.13
N PRO A 154 4.05 -14.30 10.98
CA PRO A 154 2.85 -13.50 11.19
C PRO A 154 3.21 -12.08 11.65
N ALA A 155 3.07 -11.11 10.76
CA ALA A 155 3.04 -9.69 11.11
C ALA A 155 1.66 -9.38 11.70
N GLN A 156 1.56 -8.34 12.52
CA GLN A 156 0.26 -7.81 12.94
C GLN A 156 -0.21 -6.71 11.99
N ILE A 157 0.73 -6.04 11.31
CA ILE A 157 0.43 -5.04 10.29
C ILE A 157 1.44 -5.07 9.14
N THR A 158 0.92 -4.93 7.93
CA THR A 158 1.69 -4.77 6.69
C THR A 158 1.42 -3.39 6.11
N ILE A 159 2.46 -2.58 5.90
CA ILE A 159 2.40 -1.28 5.23
C ILE A 159 2.99 -1.45 3.84
N TRP A 160 2.27 -1.03 2.81
CA TRP A 160 2.73 -1.03 1.42
C TRP A 160 2.71 0.38 0.86
N MET A 161 3.84 0.84 0.34
CA MET A 161 3.99 2.20 -0.17
C MET A 161 4.87 2.26 -1.42
N GLY A 162 4.93 3.43 -2.05
CA GLY A 162 5.85 3.68 -3.17
C GLY A 162 5.19 4.31 -4.37
N ASP A 163 5.95 4.36 -5.47
CA ASP A 163 5.46 4.74 -6.80
C ASP A 163 4.83 3.50 -7.45
N LEU A 164 3.57 3.25 -7.08
CA LEU A 164 2.78 2.15 -7.61
C LEU A 164 2.41 2.35 -9.09
N ASN A 165 2.60 3.57 -9.62
CA ASN A 165 2.47 3.90 -11.03
C ASN A 165 1.11 3.63 -11.69
N TYR A 166 0.06 3.32 -10.93
CA TYR A 166 -1.32 3.30 -11.43
C TYR A 166 -1.76 4.70 -11.85
N ARG A 167 -2.56 4.78 -12.91
CA ARG A 167 -2.91 6.05 -13.58
C ARG A 167 -4.41 6.29 -13.57
N ILE A 168 -4.79 7.55 -13.75
CA ILE A 168 -6.14 7.90 -14.16
C ILE A 168 -6.33 7.44 -15.62
N GLN A 169 -7.43 6.75 -15.91
CA GLN A 169 -7.72 6.21 -17.24
C GLN A 169 -9.05 6.68 -17.84
N GLY A 170 -9.16 6.62 -19.17
CA GLY A 170 -10.38 6.96 -19.90
C GLY A 170 -10.79 8.43 -19.77
N ILE A 171 -9.83 9.33 -19.62
CA ILE A 171 -10.00 10.78 -19.63
C ILE A 171 -8.66 11.47 -19.97
N ASP A 172 -8.71 12.49 -20.83
CA ASP A 172 -7.51 13.22 -21.26
C ASP A 172 -7.04 14.25 -20.23
N THR A 173 -5.80 14.72 -20.42
CA THR A 173 -5.11 15.65 -19.51
C THR A 173 -5.90 16.94 -19.25
N TYR A 174 -6.54 17.52 -20.28
CA TYR A 174 -7.22 18.81 -20.16
C TYR A 174 -8.49 18.75 -19.29
N PRO A 175 -9.44 17.81 -19.53
CA PRO A 175 -10.56 17.59 -18.60
C PRO A 175 -10.12 17.26 -17.17
N VAL A 176 -9.07 16.43 -17.00
CA VAL A 176 -8.53 16.12 -15.67
C VAL A 176 -8.05 17.37 -14.94
N ARG A 177 -7.25 18.21 -15.61
CA ARG A 177 -6.77 19.47 -15.02
C ARG A 177 -7.91 20.40 -14.64
N ARG A 178 -8.95 20.49 -15.46
CA ARG A 178 -10.15 21.30 -15.15
C ARG A 178 -10.87 20.80 -13.90
N LEU A 179 -10.99 19.49 -13.72
CA LEU A 179 -11.58 18.90 -12.52
C LEU A 179 -10.74 19.19 -11.28
N ILE A 180 -9.41 19.05 -11.38
CA ILE A 180 -8.47 19.38 -10.28
C ILE A 180 -8.53 20.86 -9.91
N GLN A 181 -8.63 21.77 -10.89
CA GLN A 181 -8.76 23.21 -10.66
C GLN A 181 -10.05 23.58 -9.92
N LYS A 182 -11.11 22.79 -10.09
CA LYS A 182 -12.41 22.96 -9.41
C LYS A 182 -12.50 22.18 -8.09
N ASP A 183 -11.42 21.54 -7.66
CA ASP A 183 -11.38 20.64 -6.50
C ASP A 183 -12.39 19.48 -6.58
N LEU A 184 -12.75 19.06 -7.79
CA LEU A 184 -13.68 17.96 -8.05
C LEU A 184 -12.89 16.66 -8.24
N LEU A 185 -12.42 16.07 -7.14
CA LEU A 185 -11.57 14.87 -7.17
C LEU A 185 -12.35 13.56 -7.28
N THR A 186 -13.59 13.48 -6.78
CA THR A 186 -14.39 12.24 -6.79
C THR A 186 -14.60 11.62 -8.20
N PRO A 187 -14.85 12.40 -9.28
CA PRO A 187 -14.94 11.84 -10.63
C PRO A 187 -13.61 11.29 -11.16
N LEU A 188 -12.49 11.70 -10.57
CA LEU A 188 -11.15 11.24 -10.93
C LEU A 188 -10.78 9.96 -10.19
N THR A 189 -11.17 9.82 -8.92
CA THR A 189 -10.91 8.60 -8.13
C THR A 189 -11.62 7.39 -8.71
N SER A 190 -12.83 7.55 -9.27
CA SER A 190 -13.53 6.47 -9.97
C SER A 190 -12.84 6.01 -11.27
N LYS A 191 -11.87 6.78 -11.77
CA LYS A 191 -11.04 6.48 -12.94
C LYS A 191 -9.62 6.06 -12.57
N ASP A 192 -9.33 5.93 -11.27
CA ASP A 192 -8.03 5.50 -10.77
C ASP A 192 -7.84 3.99 -10.95
N GLN A 193 -6.81 3.60 -11.69
CA GLN A 193 -6.56 2.19 -11.98
C GLN A 193 -6.28 1.35 -10.72
N LEU A 194 -5.65 1.90 -9.67
CA LEU A 194 -5.39 1.12 -8.46
C LEU A 194 -6.70 0.73 -7.79
N LEU A 195 -7.58 1.71 -7.60
CA LEU A 195 -8.88 1.49 -6.97
C LEU A 195 -9.76 0.53 -7.80
N GLN A 196 -9.79 0.69 -9.12
CA GLN A 196 -10.55 -0.19 -10.00
C GLN A 196 -10.02 -1.64 -10.01
N GLU A 197 -8.70 -1.84 -10.05
CA GLU A 197 -8.12 -3.19 -10.03
C GLU A 197 -8.28 -3.87 -8.66
N ALA A 198 -8.20 -3.09 -7.57
CA ALA A 198 -8.50 -3.60 -6.24
C ALA A 198 -9.98 -3.95 -6.07
N GLU A 199 -10.90 -3.13 -6.58
CA GLU A 199 -12.34 -3.41 -6.61
C GLU A 199 -12.66 -4.70 -7.39
N ARG A 200 -11.89 -5.01 -8.44
CA ARG A 200 -11.96 -6.28 -9.18
C ARG A 200 -11.30 -7.47 -8.46
N GLY A 201 -10.82 -7.27 -7.23
CA GLY A 201 -10.15 -8.29 -6.43
C GLY A 201 -8.78 -8.71 -6.94
N GLN A 202 -8.17 -7.98 -7.88
CA GLN A 202 -6.92 -8.38 -8.52
C GLN A 202 -5.69 -8.16 -7.64
N ILE A 203 -5.76 -7.15 -6.78
CA ILE A 203 -4.63 -6.62 -6.01
C ILE A 203 -5.13 -6.08 -4.66
N PHE A 204 -4.23 -5.99 -3.68
CA PHE A 204 -4.45 -5.29 -2.39
C PHE A 204 -5.73 -5.65 -1.62
N ASN A 205 -6.21 -6.91 -1.74
CA ASN A 205 -7.37 -7.37 -0.98
C ASN A 205 -7.16 -7.24 0.53
N GLY A 206 -8.10 -6.61 1.22
CA GLY A 206 -8.07 -6.41 2.67
C GLY A 206 -7.11 -5.31 3.14
N PHE A 207 -6.49 -4.57 2.21
CA PHE A 207 -5.76 -3.35 2.54
C PHE A 207 -6.71 -2.18 2.75
N TYR A 208 -6.25 -1.22 3.52
CA TYR A 208 -6.87 0.06 3.78
C TYR A 208 -6.03 1.16 3.14
N GLU A 209 -6.70 2.19 2.66
CA GLU A 209 -6.08 3.40 2.14
C GLU A 209 -6.89 4.63 2.55
N GLY A 210 -6.23 5.75 2.85
CA GLY A 210 -6.92 7.00 3.11
C GLY A 210 -7.68 7.50 1.88
N ILE A 211 -8.80 8.19 2.08
CA ILE A 211 -9.52 8.84 0.98
C ILE A 211 -8.59 9.87 0.31
N LEU A 212 -8.47 9.80 -1.02
CA LEU A 212 -7.70 10.73 -1.84
C LEU A 212 -8.37 12.12 -1.85
N THR A 213 -8.00 12.95 -0.88
CA THR A 213 -8.49 14.33 -0.71
C THR A 213 -7.48 15.37 -1.20
N PHE A 214 -6.37 14.93 -1.79
CA PHE A 214 -5.30 15.76 -2.33
C PHE A 214 -5.14 15.58 -3.84
N LYS A 215 -4.52 16.56 -4.49
CA LYS A 215 -4.33 16.57 -5.95
C LYS A 215 -3.44 15.40 -6.42
N PRO A 216 -3.63 14.89 -7.65
CA PRO A 216 -2.73 13.88 -8.22
C PRO A 216 -1.24 14.27 -8.11
N THR A 217 -0.41 13.32 -7.70
CA THR A 217 0.99 13.55 -7.28
C THR A 217 1.97 13.52 -8.45
N TYR A 218 1.53 13.10 -9.63
CA TYR A 218 2.32 13.00 -10.85
C TYR A 218 1.50 13.48 -12.05
N LYS A 219 2.02 14.09 -13.10
CA LYS A 219 3.41 14.51 -13.32
C LYS A 219 3.50 16.02 -13.33
N TYR A 220 4.45 16.59 -12.62
CA TYR A 220 4.70 18.03 -12.54
C TYR A 220 5.89 18.45 -13.41
N ASN A 221 5.91 19.72 -13.79
CA ASN A 221 7.11 20.38 -14.29
C ASN A 221 8.09 20.57 -13.12
N LEU A 222 9.36 20.22 -13.32
CA LEU A 222 10.40 20.35 -12.29
C LEU A 222 10.49 21.80 -11.78
N GLY A 223 10.58 21.97 -10.46
CA GLY A 223 10.68 23.29 -9.84
C GLY A 223 9.36 24.06 -9.70
N SER A 224 8.20 23.45 -10.01
CA SER A 224 6.89 24.11 -9.95
C SER A 224 5.79 23.22 -9.33
N SER A 225 4.57 23.75 -9.23
CA SER A 225 3.33 22.98 -9.01
C SER A 225 2.45 22.93 -10.26
N ASP A 226 3.02 23.23 -11.43
CA ASP A 226 2.33 23.10 -12.70
C ASP A 226 2.45 21.67 -13.24
N TYR A 227 1.34 21.10 -13.71
CA TYR A 227 1.35 19.79 -14.35
C TYR A 227 2.08 19.82 -15.69
N ASP A 228 2.74 18.70 -16.01
CA ASP A 228 3.62 18.47 -17.16
C ASP A 228 3.13 19.14 -18.45
N THR A 229 3.83 20.17 -18.94
CA THR A 229 3.53 20.85 -20.20
C THR A 229 4.43 20.38 -21.35
N SER A 230 5.21 19.32 -21.14
CA SER A 230 6.10 18.79 -22.18
C SER A 230 5.35 18.12 -23.33
N HIS A 231 6.06 17.89 -24.43
CA HIS A 231 5.58 17.13 -25.59
C HIS A 231 5.15 15.68 -25.25
N LYS A 232 5.54 15.16 -24.08
CA LYS A 232 5.15 13.84 -23.55
C LYS A 232 4.15 13.96 -22.40
N VAL A 233 3.27 14.96 -22.48
CA VAL A 233 2.26 15.28 -21.46
C VAL A 233 1.62 14.01 -20.91
N ARG A 234 1.66 13.90 -19.60
CA ARG A 234 0.98 12.82 -18.87
C ARG A 234 -0.31 13.37 -18.27
N VAL A 235 -1.34 12.54 -18.29
CA VAL A 235 -2.55 12.77 -17.50
C VAL A 235 -2.12 12.79 -16.03
N PRO A 236 -2.49 13.82 -15.24
CA PRO A 236 -2.25 13.81 -13.81
C PRO A 236 -2.77 12.51 -13.16
N SER A 237 -2.05 11.91 -12.23
CA SER A 237 -2.36 10.62 -11.60
C SER A 237 -1.80 10.50 -10.18
N TRP A 238 -2.49 9.77 -9.32
CA TRP A 238 -2.00 9.39 -7.99
C TRP A 238 -1.12 8.15 -8.10
N THR A 239 0.14 8.35 -8.46
CA THR A 239 1.11 7.26 -8.62
C THR A 239 1.75 6.85 -7.30
N ASP A 240 1.85 7.78 -6.35
CA ASP A 240 2.50 7.60 -5.06
C ASP A 240 1.43 7.31 -4.01
N ARG A 241 1.50 6.14 -3.34
CA ARG A 241 0.40 5.63 -2.51
C ARG A 241 0.94 5.02 -1.21
N ILE A 242 0.14 5.05 -0.15
CA ILE A 242 0.44 4.40 1.13
C ILE A 242 -0.81 3.62 1.56
N LEU A 243 -0.68 2.31 1.65
CA LEU A 243 -1.73 1.37 2.05
C LEU A 243 -1.26 0.60 3.27
N PHE A 244 -2.19 0.11 4.09
CA PHE A 244 -1.88 -0.74 5.22
C PHE A 244 -2.90 -1.87 5.38
N LYS A 245 -2.49 -3.01 5.92
CA LYS A 245 -3.35 -4.16 6.21
C LYS A 245 -3.12 -4.62 7.63
N ILE A 246 -4.18 -4.68 8.41
CA ILE A 246 -4.17 -5.27 9.75
C ILE A 246 -4.32 -6.79 9.56
N GLU A 247 -3.28 -7.53 9.91
CA GLU A 247 -3.24 -8.99 9.78
C GLU A 247 -3.80 -9.69 11.03
N ASP A 248 -3.70 -9.04 12.20
CA ASP A 248 -4.14 -9.53 13.50
C ASP A 248 -5.08 -8.51 14.17
N VAL A 249 -6.34 -8.52 13.72
CA VAL A 249 -7.38 -7.56 14.13
C VAL A 249 -7.77 -7.65 15.61
N ASP A 250 -7.46 -8.77 16.25
CA ASP A 250 -7.76 -8.98 17.67
C ASP A 250 -6.71 -8.34 18.58
N LYS A 251 -5.48 -8.13 18.06
CA LYS A 251 -4.37 -7.58 18.85
C LYS A 251 -4.08 -6.12 18.58
N ILE A 252 -4.33 -5.63 17.37
CA ILE A 252 -3.97 -4.26 16.98
C ILE A 252 -5.15 -3.57 16.32
N ASP A 253 -5.37 -2.32 16.74
CA ASP A 253 -6.18 -1.36 16.00
C ASP A 253 -5.27 -0.32 15.34
N ALA A 254 -5.68 0.18 14.17
CA ALA A 254 -4.92 1.17 13.41
C ALA A 254 -5.82 2.33 12.98
N SER A 255 -5.37 3.55 13.28
CA SER A 255 -6.08 4.78 12.94
C SER A 255 -5.20 5.71 12.10
N LEU A 256 -5.80 6.27 11.05
CA LEU A 256 -5.13 7.17 10.12
C LEU A 256 -5.42 8.62 10.52
N HIS A 257 -4.39 9.36 10.92
CA HIS A 257 -4.49 10.76 11.36
C HIS A 257 -4.07 11.78 10.31
N CYS A 258 -3.41 11.34 9.25
CA CYS A 258 -3.02 12.19 8.14
C CYS A 258 -2.91 11.34 6.87
N TYR A 259 -3.37 11.87 5.74
CA TYR A 259 -3.10 11.32 4.41
C TYR A 259 -3.14 12.43 3.37
N GLU A 260 -1.98 12.97 3.00
CA GLU A 260 -1.89 14.19 2.20
C GLU A 260 -0.66 14.19 1.28
N SER A 261 -0.70 15.02 0.24
CA SER A 261 0.49 15.35 -0.55
C SER A 261 1.17 16.61 -0.05
N VAL A 262 2.51 16.64 -0.07
CA VAL A 262 3.32 17.81 0.30
C VAL A 262 3.60 18.65 -0.95
N ASP A 263 2.70 19.59 -1.26
CA ASP A 263 2.81 20.38 -2.50
C ASP A 263 3.99 21.37 -2.52
N SER A 264 4.50 21.75 -1.35
CA SER A 264 5.62 22.70 -1.17
C SER A 264 7.00 22.17 -1.59
N ILE A 265 7.06 20.92 -2.05
CA ILE A 265 8.28 20.27 -2.54
C ILE A 265 8.22 20.15 -4.07
N HIS A 266 9.26 20.65 -4.74
CA HIS A 266 9.32 20.79 -6.20
C HIS A 266 10.58 20.16 -6.84
N SER A 267 11.33 19.38 -6.06
CA SER A 267 12.60 18.76 -6.50
C SER A 267 12.42 17.60 -7.46
N SER A 268 11.22 17.06 -7.56
CA SER A 268 10.84 15.95 -8.44
C SER A 268 9.61 16.34 -9.27
N ASP A 269 9.34 15.58 -10.33
CA ASP A 269 8.07 15.61 -11.05
C ASP A 269 6.95 14.85 -10.32
N HIS A 270 7.27 14.33 -9.13
CA HIS A 270 6.34 13.78 -8.15
C HIS A 270 6.25 14.66 -6.90
N LYS A 271 5.08 14.65 -6.25
CA LYS A 271 4.87 15.23 -4.90
C LYS A 271 4.96 14.16 -3.82
N PRO A 272 5.68 14.39 -2.70
CA PRO A 272 5.65 13.53 -1.52
C PRO A 272 4.22 13.25 -1.06
N VAL A 273 3.94 11.99 -0.69
CA VAL A 273 2.73 11.61 0.03
C VAL A 273 3.11 11.22 1.45
N LYS A 274 2.39 11.77 2.43
CA LYS A 274 2.59 11.54 3.86
C LYS A 274 1.36 10.86 4.45
N ALA A 275 1.58 9.90 5.34
CA ALA A 275 0.54 9.31 6.17
C ALA A 275 0.98 9.23 7.63
N HIS A 276 0.09 9.54 8.57
CA HIS A 276 0.33 9.34 10.01
C HIS A 276 -0.57 8.20 10.49
N LEU A 277 0.04 7.07 10.84
CA LEU A 277 -0.66 5.89 11.30
C LEU A 277 -0.40 5.69 12.80
N CYS A 278 -1.46 5.63 13.59
CA CYS A 278 -1.39 5.31 15.02
C CYS A 278 -1.86 3.87 15.23
N LEU A 279 -1.00 3.05 15.85
CA LEU A 279 -1.28 1.67 16.19
C LEU A 279 -1.52 1.55 17.69
N LYS A 280 -2.65 0.95 18.07
CA LYS A 280 -3.00 0.68 19.46
C LYS A 280 -2.99 -0.82 19.72
N VAL A 281 -2.26 -1.26 20.73
CA VAL A 281 -2.35 -2.65 21.21
C VAL A 281 -3.65 -2.80 22.00
N ARG A 282 -4.45 -3.81 21.66
CA ARG A 282 -5.60 -4.19 22.48
C ARG A 282 -5.10 -4.96 23.69
N GLU A 283 -5.42 -4.48 24.89
CA GLU A 283 -5.20 -5.26 26.11
C GLU A 283 -6.08 -6.50 26.03
N GLN A 284 -5.46 -7.68 26.16
CA GLN A 284 -6.25 -8.90 26.35
C GLN A 284 -6.84 -8.82 27.75
N GLU A 285 -8.18 -8.86 27.85
CA GLU A 285 -8.82 -9.09 29.14
C GLU A 285 -8.26 -10.40 29.70
N ALA A 286 -7.53 -10.31 30.82
CA ALA A 286 -7.02 -11.48 31.50
C ALA A 286 -8.24 -12.34 31.87
N SER A 287 -8.30 -13.56 31.33
CA SER A 287 -9.30 -14.53 31.73
C SER A 287 -9.14 -14.76 33.23
N VAL A 288 -10.06 -14.19 34.01
CA VAL A 288 -10.22 -14.48 35.43
C VAL A 288 -10.71 -15.92 35.53
N HIS A 289 -9.79 -16.87 35.48
CA HIS A 289 -10.00 -18.23 35.98
C HIS A 289 -9.25 -18.36 37.29
N GLY A 290 -9.75 -17.64 38.29
CA GLY A 290 -9.49 -17.98 39.68
C GLY A 290 -10.30 -19.22 40.01
N ASN A 291 -9.67 -20.39 39.99
CA ASN A 291 -10.17 -21.49 40.81
C ASN A 291 -9.73 -21.21 42.25
N PRO A 292 -10.66 -21.07 43.21
CA PRO A 292 -10.28 -21.01 44.61
C PRO A 292 -9.69 -22.36 45.00
N VAL A 293 -8.46 -22.34 45.47
CA VAL A 293 -7.87 -23.45 46.20
C VAL A 293 -8.59 -23.50 47.55
N ILE A 294 -9.36 -24.57 47.76
CA ILE A 294 -9.73 -25.05 49.10
C ILE A 294 -9.28 -26.50 49.16
#